data_AF-A0A0S4N6J0-F1
#
_entry.id   AF-A0A0S4N6J0-F1
#
_cell.length_a   1.000
_cell.length_b   1.000
_cell.length_c   1.000
_cell.angle_alpha   90.00
_cell.angle_beta   90.00
_cell.angle_gamma   90.00
#
_symmetry.space_group_name_H-M   'P 1'
#
loop_
_entity.id
_entity.type
_entity.pdbx_description
1 polymer ?
#
loop_
_entity_poly.entity_id
_entity_poly.type
_entity_poly.pdbx_seq_one_letter_code
_entity_poly.pdbx_strand_id
1 'polypeptide(L)'
;MRKILFFFVLFHFVAFSQKATPLQYLFMMKSFKPDMQKVGLLCDLSKNPGLVEKLQKAGFSAGVKIVIGDVRELKDIAQRFNEVIKGGVDFLWIFDVQDVSAHPIAREYILKNSLLNKIPVAVPSVEMVKEGGLFTLEAGEDLKIFVNDKITNALNLTIPENYKERVQYVAN
;
A
#
# COMPACT_ATOMS: atom_id res chain seq x y z
N MET A 1 -14.78 -29.51 54.80
CA MET A 1 -13.86 -28.69 53.97
C MET A 1 -13.71 -29.31 52.60
N ARG A 2 -14.15 -28.63 51.53
CA ARG A 2 -13.54 -28.65 50.18
C ARG A 2 -14.33 -27.72 49.25
N LYS A 3 -13.79 -26.52 49.02
CA LYS A 3 -14.28 -25.57 48.03
C LYS A 3 -13.82 -26.07 46.65
N ILE A 4 -14.76 -26.32 45.74
CA ILE A 4 -14.47 -26.61 44.34
C ILE A 4 -14.15 -25.28 43.66
N LEU A 5 -12.90 -25.12 43.25
CA LEU A 5 -12.39 -23.94 42.55
C LEU A 5 -12.68 -24.11 41.06
N PHE A 6 -13.67 -23.38 40.54
CA PHE A 6 -13.92 -23.27 39.10
C PHE A 6 -12.83 -22.40 38.47
N PHE A 7 -11.95 -23.00 37.68
CA PHE A 7 -10.94 -22.29 36.88
C PHE A 7 -11.59 -21.84 35.57
N PHE A 8 -12.03 -20.58 35.50
CA PHE A 8 -12.42 -19.94 34.24
C PHE A 8 -11.16 -19.57 33.46
N VAL A 9 -10.83 -20.34 32.42
CA VAL A 9 -9.77 -19.99 31.47
C VAL A 9 -10.37 -19.04 30.43
N LEU A 10 -10.12 -17.74 30.60
CA LEU A 10 -10.40 -16.72 29.60
C LEU A 10 -9.40 -16.84 28.44
N PHE A 11 -9.79 -17.53 27.36
CA PHE A 11 -9.09 -17.47 26.09
C PHE A 11 -9.20 -16.05 25.52
N HIS A 12 -8.14 -15.26 25.63
CA HIS A 12 -8.00 -14.03 24.87
C HIS A 12 -7.74 -14.42 23.40
N PHE A 13 -8.73 -14.22 22.54
CA PHE A 13 -8.52 -14.25 21.10
C PHE A 13 -7.61 -13.08 20.73
N VAL A 14 -6.33 -13.36 20.49
CA VAL A 14 -5.43 -12.39 19.87
C VAL A 14 -5.85 -12.28 18.41
N ALA A 15 -6.54 -11.19 18.05
CA ALA A 15 -6.85 -10.87 16.68
C ALA A 15 -5.53 -10.72 15.90
N PHE A 16 -5.22 -11.67 15.03
CA PHE A 16 -4.01 -11.65 14.23
C PHE A 16 -4.22 -10.75 13.01
N SER A 17 -3.64 -9.55 13.01
CA SER A 17 -3.61 -8.67 11.84
C SER A 17 -2.58 -9.20 10.84
N GLN A 18 -3.04 -9.68 9.69
CA GLN A 18 -2.20 -10.09 8.58
C GLN A 18 -1.90 -8.90 7.66
N LYS A 19 -0.70 -8.87 7.08
CA LYS A 19 -0.41 -7.92 5.99
C LYS A 19 -1.31 -8.25 4.79
N ALA A 20 -2.01 -7.24 4.27
CA ALA A 20 -2.79 -7.41 3.06
C ALA A 20 -1.90 -7.88 1.88
N THR A 21 -2.46 -8.76 1.05
CA THR A 21 -1.75 -9.38 -0.07
C THR A 21 -1.56 -8.40 -1.23
N PRO A 22 -0.55 -8.61 -2.10
CA PRO A 22 -0.40 -7.80 -3.30
C PRO A 22 -1.63 -7.76 -4.20
N LEU A 23 -2.34 -8.88 -4.32
CA LEU A 23 -3.55 -8.96 -5.11
C LEU A 23 -4.67 -8.06 -4.54
N GLN A 24 -4.82 -8.01 -3.21
CA GLN A 24 -5.78 -7.11 -2.56
C GLN A 24 -5.43 -5.64 -2.81
N TYR A 25 -4.14 -5.26 -2.72
CA TYR A 25 -3.69 -3.90 -3.07
C TYR A 25 -4.03 -3.55 -4.52
N LEU A 26 -3.73 -4.43 -5.48
CA LEU A 26 -3.98 -4.18 -6.89
C LEU A 26 -5.48 -4.06 -7.21
N PHE A 27 -6.33 -4.88 -6.60
CA PHE A 27 -7.79 -4.73 -6.75
C PHE A 27 -8.29 -3.42 -6.15
N MET A 28 -7.76 -3.00 -4.99
CA MET A 28 -8.10 -1.71 -4.41
C MET A 28 -7.68 -0.55 -5.33
N MET A 29 -6.46 -0.57 -5.86
CA MET A 29 -5.98 0.42 -6.82
C MET A 29 -6.90 0.49 -8.06
N LYS A 30 -7.29 -0.66 -8.63
CA LYS A 30 -8.25 -0.71 -9.74
C LYS A 30 -9.60 -0.13 -9.38
N SER A 31 -10.01 -0.25 -8.13
CA SER A 31 -11.28 0.31 -7.70
C SER A 31 -11.23 1.84 -7.70
N PHE A 32 -10.09 2.45 -7.33
CA PHE A 32 -9.88 3.90 -7.50
C PHE A 32 -9.68 4.35 -8.95
N LYS A 33 -9.01 3.51 -9.76
CA LYS A 33 -8.71 3.78 -11.18
C LYS A 33 -9.02 2.54 -12.02
N PRO A 34 -10.26 2.38 -12.50
CA PRO A 34 -10.69 1.18 -13.23
C PRO A 34 -9.84 0.86 -14.46
N ASP A 35 -9.37 1.89 -15.15
CA ASP A 35 -8.54 1.78 -16.36
C ASP A 35 -7.03 1.62 -16.08
N MET A 36 -6.63 1.45 -14.81
CA MET A 36 -5.23 1.29 -14.41
C MET A 36 -4.58 0.10 -15.12
N GLN A 37 -3.45 0.34 -15.77
CA GLN A 37 -2.67 -0.66 -16.52
C GLN A 37 -1.30 -0.94 -15.90
N LYS A 38 -0.68 0.05 -15.26
CA LYS A 38 0.70 -0.05 -14.76
C LYS A 38 0.84 0.47 -13.34
N VAL A 39 1.49 -0.33 -12.49
CA VAL A 39 1.86 0.06 -11.11
C VAL A 39 3.36 0.07 -10.99
N GLY A 40 3.90 1.19 -10.53
CA GLY A 40 5.32 1.37 -10.25
C GLY A 40 5.67 1.03 -8.81
N LEU A 41 6.79 0.33 -8.62
CA LEU A 41 7.42 0.15 -7.32
C LEU A 41 8.88 0.60 -7.38
N LEU A 42 9.35 1.19 -6.29
CA LEU A 42 10.76 1.42 -6.03
C LEU A 42 11.14 0.54 -4.86
N CYS A 43 12.09 -0.37 -5.03
CA CYS A 43 12.47 -1.29 -3.96
C CYS A 43 13.88 -1.85 -4.11
N ASP A 44 14.44 -2.30 -2.99
CA ASP A 44 15.72 -3.02 -3.00
C ASP A 44 15.47 -4.50 -3.29
N LEU A 45 15.69 -4.93 -4.53
CA LEU A 45 15.44 -6.32 -4.93
C LEU A 45 16.37 -7.31 -4.23
N SER A 46 17.56 -6.86 -3.79
CA SER A 46 18.51 -7.73 -3.09
C SER A 46 18.01 -8.13 -1.70
N LYS A 47 17.18 -7.31 -1.07
CA LYS A 47 16.56 -7.57 0.23
C LYS A 47 15.22 -8.29 0.16
N ASN A 48 14.66 -8.43 -1.05
CA ASN A 48 13.31 -8.95 -1.26
C ASN A 48 13.31 -10.12 -2.27
N PRO A 49 13.96 -11.26 -1.94
CA PRO A 49 14.01 -12.41 -2.82
C PRO A 49 12.59 -12.94 -3.11
N GLY A 50 12.32 -13.27 -4.38
CA GLY A 50 11.01 -13.78 -4.82
C GLY A 50 9.90 -12.72 -4.93
N LEU A 51 10.16 -11.45 -4.58
CA LEU A 51 9.17 -10.38 -4.69
C LEU A 51 8.69 -10.19 -6.14
N VAL A 52 9.62 -10.22 -7.10
CA VAL A 52 9.30 -10.04 -8.52
C VAL A 52 8.26 -11.05 -8.99
N GLU A 53 8.47 -12.34 -8.70
CA GLU A 53 7.53 -13.41 -9.06
C GLU A 53 6.18 -13.23 -8.38
N LYS A 54 6.17 -12.93 -7.08
CA LYS A 54 4.95 -12.70 -6.30
C LYS A 54 4.13 -11.54 -6.87
N LEU A 55 4.78 -10.42 -7.18
CA LEU A 55 4.14 -9.22 -7.74
C LEU A 55 3.68 -9.45 -9.17
N GLN A 56 4.46 -10.13 -10.01
CA GLN A 56 4.06 -10.46 -11.37
C GLN A 56 2.86 -11.39 -11.41
N LYS A 57 2.81 -12.41 -10.53
CA LYS A 57 1.63 -13.29 -10.41
C LYS A 57 0.38 -12.51 -10.03
N ALA A 58 0.48 -11.64 -9.03
CA ALA A 58 -0.64 -10.78 -8.62
C ALA A 58 -1.04 -9.79 -9.72
N GLY A 59 -0.05 -9.18 -10.39
CA GLY A 59 -0.25 -8.29 -11.53
C GLY A 59 -0.98 -8.97 -12.68
N PHE A 60 -0.55 -10.17 -13.06
CA PHE A 60 -1.21 -10.98 -14.07
C PHE A 60 -2.68 -11.25 -13.70
N SER A 61 -2.95 -11.71 -12.48
CA SER A 61 -4.32 -11.95 -12.00
C SER A 61 -5.20 -10.70 -12.00
N ALA A 62 -4.61 -9.52 -11.74
CA ALA A 62 -5.33 -8.24 -11.76
C ALA A 62 -5.41 -7.62 -13.16
N GLY A 63 -4.68 -8.14 -14.16
CA GLY A 63 -4.53 -7.51 -15.48
C GLY A 63 -3.77 -6.19 -15.41
N VAL A 64 -2.69 -6.13 -14.63
CA VAL A 64 -1.86 -4.95 -14.37
C VAL A 64 -0.39 -5.31 -14.54
N LYS A 65 0.36 -4.48 -15.26
CA LYS A 65 1.82 -4.61 -15.40
C LYS A 65 2.52 -3.98 -14.19
N ILE A 66 3.42 -4.74 -13.57
CA ILE A 66 4.28 -4.24 -12.49
C ILE A 66 5.59 -3.73 -13.09
N VAL A 67 5.92 -2.47 -12.80
CA VAL A 67 7.17 -1.80 -13.21
C VAL A 67 8.01 -1.60 -11.96
N ILE A 68 9.19 -2.22 -11.90
CA ILE A 68 10.07 -2.15 -10.74
C ILE A 68 11.30 -1.31 -11.08
N GLY A 69 11.54 -0.26 -10.29
CA GLY A 69 12.82 0.41 -10.21
C GLY A 69 13.63 -0.18 -9.05
N ASP A 70 14.69 -0.92 -9.35
CA ASP A 70 15.61 -1.45 -8.33
C ASP A 70 16.43 -0.31 -7.73
N VAL A 71 16.30 -0.12 -6.41
CA VAL A 71 16.94 0.94 -5.64
C VAL A 71 17.64 0.29 -4.45
N ARG A 72 18.97 0.41 -4.37
CA ARG A 72 19.73 -0.15 -3.24
C ARG A 72 19.95 0.84 -2.11
N GLU A 73 19.93 2.13 -2.44
CA GLU A 73 20.28 3.22 -1.54
C GLU A 73 19.49 4.50 -1.87
N LEU A 74 19.37 5.38 -0.88
CA LEU A 74 18.51 6.56 -0.95
C LEU A 74 18.86 7.52 -2.09
N LYS A 75 20.13 7.63 -2.45
CA LYS A 75 20.58 8.55 -3.51
C LYS A 75 20.03 8.17 -4.89
N ASP A 76 19.66 6.91 -5.09
CA ASP A 76 19.15 6.40 -6.36
C ASP A 76 17.64 6.60 -6.51
N ILE A 77 16.92 6.92 -5.43
CA ILE A 77 15.45 7.06 -5.41
C ILE A 77 14.98 8.05 -6.48
N ALA A 78 15.60 9.23 -6.55
CA ALA A 78 15.16 10.29 -7.46
C ALA A 78 15.31 9.87 -8.93
N GLN A 79 16.43 9.23 -9.28
CA GLN A 79 16.65 8.74 -10.63
C GLN A 79 15.64 7.65 -11.00
N ARG A 80 15.49 6.62 -10.15
CA ARG A 80 14.58 5.48 -10.42
C ARG A 80 13.13 5.90 -10.43
N PHE A 81 12.73 6.81 -9.56
CA PHE A 81 11.42 7.44 -9.59
C PHE A 81 11.15 8.05 -10.97
N ASN A 82 12.05 8.90 -11.47
CA ASN A 82 11.87 9.54 -12.76
C ASN A 82 11.79 8.55 -13.94
N GLU A 83 12.56 7.46 -13.90
CA GLU A 83 12.48 6.38 -14.88
C GLU A 83 11.10 5.70 -14.86
N VAL A 84 10.60 5.37 -13.66
CA VAL A 84 9.29 4.73 -13.48
C VAL A 84 8.15 5.65 -13.95
N ILE A 85 8.19 6.94 -13.59
CA ILE A 85 7.18 7.93 -14.01
C ILE A 85 7.16 8.11 -15.53
N LYS A 86 8.34 8.23 -16.16
CA LYS A 86 8.46 8.29 -17.64
C LYS A 86 7.94 7.02 -18.33
N GLY A 87 7.94 5.89 -17.63
CA GLY A 87 7.32 4.64 -18.08
C GLY A 87 5.78 4.67 -18.15
N GLY A 88 5.16 5.75 -17.66
CA GLY A 88 3.72 5.99 -17.69
C GLY A 88 2.97 5.10 -16.71
N VAL A 89 3.40 5.06 -15.45
CA VAL A 89 2.68 4.34 -14.39
C VAL A 89 1.45 5.13 -13.95
N ASP A 90 0.39 4.41 -13.61
CA ASP A 90 -0.90 4.97 -13.21
C ASP A 90 -1.03 5.14 -11.69
N PHE A 91 -0.19 4.39 -10.97
CA PHE A 91 -0.11 4.28 -9.51
C PHE A 91 1.35 4.00 -9.10
N LEU A 92 1.74 4.47 -7.93
CA LEU A 92 2.95 3.99 -7.24
C LEU A 92 2.59 3.20 -5.99
N TRP A 93 3.49 2.33 -5.58
CA TRP A 93 3.30 1.52 -4.39
C TRP A 93 4.58 1.41 -3.55
N ILE A 94 4.51 1.90 -2.32
CA ILE A 94 5.46 1.57 -1.25
C ILE A 94 4.90 0.33 -0.56
N PHE A 95 5.57 -0.81 -0.71
CA PHE A 95 4.98 -2.11 -0.38
C PHE A 95 5.36 -2.63 1.02
N ASP A 96 6.47 -2.18 1.60
CA ASP A 96 6.91 -2.58 2.93
C ASP A 96 7.52 -1.39 3.69
N VAL A 97 7.22 -1.30 4.98
CA VAL A 97 7.74 -0.27 5.90
C VAL A 97 9.26 -0.33 6.09
N GLN A 98 9.88 -1.49 5.81
CA GLN A 98 11.34 -1.69 5.92
C GLN A 98 12.10 -1.47 4.60
N ASP A 99 11.40 -1.22 3.49
CA ASP A 99 12.05 -1.00 2.20
C ASP A 99 12.69 0.39 2.12
N VAL A 100 13.67 0.55 1.22
CA VAL A 100 14.33 1.85 0.98
C VAL A 100 13.34 2.95 0.59
N SER A 101 12.27 2.61 -0.12
CA SER A 101 11.19 3.55 -0.50
C SER A 101 10.38 4.04 0.70
N ALA A 102 10.35 3.29 1.79
CA ALA A 102 9.69 3.67 3.03
C ALA A 102 10.58 4.52 3.95
N HIS A 103 11.87 4.68 3.68
CA HIS A 103 12.73 5.57 4.46
C HIS A 103 12.18 7.01 4.41
N PRO A 104 12.14 7.78 5.53
CA PRO A 104 11.46 9.08 5.58
C PRO A 104 11.83 10.05 4.44
N ILE A 105 13.12 10.19 4.13
CA ILE A 105 13.61 11.05 3.05
C ILE A 105 13.09 10.58 1.67
N ALA A 106 13.14 9.27 1.41
CA ALA A 106 12.68 8.70 0.15
C ALA A 106 11.16 8.82 0.02
N ARG A 107 10.44 8.51 1.09
CA ARG A 107 8.99 8.57 1.19
C ARG A 107 8.47 9.97 0.96
N GLU A 108 9.04 10.98 1.63
CA GLU A 108 8.67 12.38 1.42
C GLU A 108 8.87 12.78 -0.05
N TYR A 109 10.01 12.42 -0.64
CA TYR A 109 10.29 12.68 -2.04
C TYR A 109 9.26 11.99 -2.96
N ILE A 110 8.98 10.70 -2.74
CA ILE A 110 8.03 9.92 -3.54
C ILE A 110 6.64 10.55 -3.43
N LEU A 111 6.10 10.75 -2.22
CA LEU A 111 4.75 11.27 -2.02
C LEU A 111 4.57 12.65 -2.67
N LYS A 112 5.52 13.58 -2.43
CA LYS A 112 5.48 14.92 -3.00
C LYS A 112 5.52 14.90 -4.53
N ASN A 113 6.49 14.21 -5.11
CA ASN A 113 6.65 14.21 -6.57
C ASN A 113 5.55 13.40 -7.27
N SER A 114 5.00 12.37 -6.63
CA SER A 114 3.86 11.63 -7.19
C SER A 114 2.62 12.50 -7.28
N LEU A 115 2.34 13.29 -6.23
CA LEU A 115 1.24 14.25 -6.25
C LEU A 115 1.41 15.30 -7.35
N LEU A 116 2.62 15.85 -7.52
CA LEU A 116 2.93 16.79 -8.62
C LEU A 116 2.70 16.17 -10.01
N ASN A 117 2.94 14.86 -10.16
CA ASN A 117 2.69 14.11 -11.38
C ASN A 117 1.26 13.55 -11.47
N LYS A 118 0.38 13.87 -10.51
CA LYS A 118 -1.00 13.36 -10.42
C LYS A 118 -1.08 11.82 -10.37
N ILE A 119 -0.09 11.19 -9.75
CA ILE A 119 -0.01 9.75 -9.57
C ILE A 119 -0.25 9.43 -8.09
N PRO A 120 -1.32 8.68 -7.76
CA PRO A 120 -1.57 8.26 -6.39
C PRO A 120 -0.54 7.24 -5.90
N VAL A 121 -0.32 7.20 -4.58
CA VAL A 121 0.63 6.28 -3.94
C VAL A 121 -0.10 5.41 -2.93
N ALA A 122 -0.09 4.10 -3.12
CA ALA A 122 -0.47 3.16 -2.06
C ALA A 122 0.71 2.97 -1.11
N VAL A 123 0.43 2.85 0.17
CA VAL A 123 1.45 2.80 1.23
C VAL A 123 1.15 1.64 2.20
N PRO A 124 2.14 1.16 2.97
CA PRO A 124 1.99 -0.05 3.77
C PRO A 124 1.48 0.19 5.20
N SER A 125 1.26 1.45 5.61
CA SER A 125 0.80 1.77 6.98
C SER A 125 -0.09 3.02 7.04
N VAL A 126 -0.88 3.12 8.10
CA VAL A 126 -1.82 4.24 8.32
C VAL A 126 -1.07 5.55 8.55
N GLU A 127 0.10 5.50 9.20
CA GLU A 127 0.98 6.66 9.39
C GLU A 127 1.39 7.24 8.04
N MET A 128 1.76 6.40 7.08
CA MET A 128 2.13 6.87 5.75
C MET A 128 0.95 7.40 4.94
N VAL A 129 -0.29 6.97 5.25
CA VAL A 129 -1.51 7.61 4.71
C VAL A 129 -1.63 9.04 5.23
N LYS A 130 -1.34 9.27 6.52
CA LYS A 130 -1.32 10.62 7.12
C LYS A 130 -0.30 11.54 6.48
N GLU A 131 0.80 10.98 5.99
CA GLU A 131 1.88 11.74 5.34
C GLU A 131 1.64 12.06 3.86
N GLY A 132 0.51 11.61 3.29
CA GLY A 132 0.14 11.91 1.90
C GLY A 132 0.06 10.68 0.99
N GLY A 133 0.21 9.47 1.53
CA GLY A 133 -0.22 8.25 0.84
C GLY A 133 -1.74 8.28 0.62
N LEU A 134 -2.20 7.74 -0.50
CA LEU A 134 -3.63 7.69 -0.81
C LEU A 134 -4.36 6.69 0.09
N PHE A 135 -3.85 5.47 0.20
CA PHE A 135 -4.47 4.44 1.03
C PHE A 135 -3.49 3.36 1.52
N THR A 136 -3.88 2.65 2.57
CA THR A 136 -3.31 1.37 3.01
C THR A 136 -4.41 0.36 3.27
N LEU A 137 -4.03 -0.92 3.37
CA LEU A 137 -4.90 -2.04 3.70
C LEU A 137 -4.39 -2.78 4.94
N GLU A 138 -5.28 -3.08 5.86
CA GLU A 138 -5.04 -4.01 6.97
C GLU A 138 -5.97 -5.21 6.80
N ALA A 139 -5.41 -6.42 6.75
CA ALA A 139 -6.20 -7.64 6.68
C ALA A 139 -6.34 -8.24 8.09
N GLY A 140 -7.57 -8.38 8.58
CA GLY A 140 -7.90 -9.11 9.81
C GLY A 140 -9.02 -10.12 9.53
N GLU A 141 -10.01 -10.18 10.43
CA GLU A 141 -11.29 -10.85 10.14
C GLU A 141 -11.96 -10.25 8.92
N ASP A 142 -11.88 -8.91 8.79
CA ASP A 142 -12.29 -8.14 7.62
C ASP A 142 -11.12 -7.33 7.04
N LEU A 143 -11.21 -7.02 5.74
CA LEU A 143 -10.30 -6.10 5.08
C LEU A 143 -10.70 -4.65 5.43
N LYS A 144 -9.83 -3.95 6.17
CA LYS A 144 -9.98 -2.53 6.49
C LYS A 144 -9.20 -1.70 5.49
N ILE A 145 -9.80 -0.59 5.07
CA ILE A 145 -9.23 0.31 4.07
C ILE A 145 -9.07 1.68 4.72
N PHE A 146 -7.85 2.18 4.78
CA PHE A 146 -7.58 3.51 5.32
C PHE A 146 -7.27 4.45 4.18
N VAL A 147 -8.04 5.54 4.04
CA VAL A 147 -7.94 6.45 2.88
C VAL A 147 -7.69 7.87 3.33
N ASN A 148 -6.82 8.57 2.62
CA ASN A 148 -6.57 10.00 2.80
C ASN A 148 -7.52 10.83 1.92
N ASP A 149 -8.50 11.47 2.56
CA ASP A 149 -9.52 12.24 1.84
C ASP A 149 -8.96 13.51 1.16
N LYS A 150 -7.89 14.09 1.71
CA LYS A 150 -7.25 15.24 1.07
C LYS A 150 -6.62 14.83 -0.27
N ILE A 151 -6.05 13.64 -0.34
CA ILE A 151 -5.40 13.12 -1.54
C ILE A 151 -6.41 12.60 -2.57
N THR A 152 -7.49 11.94 -2.15
CA THR A 152 -8.59 11.57 -3.07
C THR A 152 -9.14 12.81 -3.76
N ASN A 153 -9.44 13.87 -3.00
CA ASN A 153 -9.95 15.13 -3.54
C ASN A 153 -8.91 15.82 -4.45
N ALA A 154 -7.65 15.90 -4.04
CA ALA A 154 -6.60 16.53 -4.85
C ALA A 154 -6.37 15.82 -6.20
N LEU A 155 -6.62 14.51 -6.25
CA LEU A 155 -6.46 13.69 -7.45
C LEU A 155 -7.78 13.44 -8.19
N ASN A 156 -8.91 14.01 -7.74
CA ASN A 156 -10.25 13.76 -8.26
C ASN A 156 -10.59 12.26 -8.35
N LEU A 157 -10.21 11.49 -7.32
CA LEU A 157 -10.50 10.07 -7.22
C LEU A 157 -11.77 9.83 -6.40
N THR A 158 -12.63 8.94 -6.90
CA THR A 158 -13.84 8.53 -6.19
C THR A 158 -13.60 7.22 -5.45
N ILE A 159 -14.02 7.16 -4.19
CA ILE A 159 -14.06 5.90 -3.45
C ILE A 159 -15.27 5.09 -3.96
N PRO A 160 -15.06 3.85 -4.41
CA PRO A 160 -16.13 2.98 -4.85
C PRO A 160 -17.18 2.72 -3.77
N GLU A 161 -18.47 2.73 -4.16
CA GLU A 161 -19.60 2.51 -3.24
C GLU A 161 -19.47 1.20 -2.45
N ASN A 162 -19.00 0.13 -3.09
CA ASN A 162 -18.87 -1.20 -2.48
C ASN A 162 -17.81 -1.28 -1.36
N TYR A 163 -17.01 -0.24 -1.19
CA TYR A 163 -16.02 -0.16 -0.11
C TYR A 163 -16.33 0.92 0.92
N LYS A 164 -17.36 1.77 0.71
CA LYS A 164 -17.65 2.89 1.62
C LYS A 164 -17.86 2.48 3.07
N GLU A 165 -18.51 1.33 3.31
CA GLU A 165 -18.73 0.80 4.67
C GLU A 165 -17.46 0.27 5.34
N ARG A 166 -16.40 0.01 4.56
CA ARG A 166 -15.11 -0.54 5.02
C ARG A 166 -13.99 0.50 5.04
N VAL A 167 -14.28 1.72 4.57
CA VAL A 167 -13.32 2.81 4.50
C VAL A 167 -13.30 3.58 5.82
N GLN A 168 -12.11 3.68 6.38
CA GLN A 168 -11.80 4.57 7.49
C GLN A 168 -11.01 5.75 6.94
N TYR A 169 -11.63 6.93 6.97
CA TYR A 169 -10.95 8.15 6.57
C TYR A 169 -9.91 8.53 7.62
N VAL A 170 -8.70 8.77 7.15
CA VAL A 170 -7.60 9.17 8.01
C VAL A 170 -7.54 10.69 7.99
N ALA A 171 -7.77 11.29 9.16
CA ALA A 171 -7.60 12.72 9.35
C ALA A 171 -6.11 13.08 9.40
N ASN A 172 -5.75 14.15 8.69
CA ASN A 172 -4.43 14.79 8.72
C ASN A 172 -4.52 16.14 9.39
#